data_AF-A0A0Q8SA64-F1
#
_entry.id   AF-A0A0Q8SA64-F1
#
_cell.length_a   1.000
_cell.length_b   1.000
_cell.length_c   1.000
_cell.angle_alpha   90.00
_cell.angle_beta   90.00
_cell.angle_gamma   90.00
#
_symmetry.space_group_name_H-M   'P 1'
#
loop_
_entity.id
_entity.type
_entity.pdbx_description
1 polymer ?
#
loop_
_entity_poly.entity_id
_entity_poly.type
_entity_poly.pdbx_seq_one_letter_code
_entity_poly.pdbx_strand_id
1 'polypeptide(L)'
;MKGNAGPLFHPKLYLFEHEDKYTAIIGSHNLTRGAFEMNIELSTLTDFAKDDPAARELLSFIEEQEKEKIIVSNAFLDRYEDLHRLAKRQKRDLDSLYQTLPDRRTEEARKKAPIHIGWDTWFEMIRKQDTHGLEPRLEVLSRIKKIFGDSSSFAAMDVSDRRRVAGLATAEMVRTDGVDWNYFGAMSNTLRFDQAFGHLALEEPQGISDALDLIPLDRPVIEEDWNAYWNALRAAVGDEGGIGRGVATRLACVKRPDVFVPLNNKNAQKLARILDKKPSHLMDAKHYWEQVVAPMRMSPWWSSNRPVDSLQAEAWEGRAALLDALVYEPTRSTAT
;
A
#
# COMPACT_ATOMS: atom_id res chain seq x y z
N MET A 1 4.42 -11.44 -21.27
CA MET A 1 3.10 -11.16 -20.67
C MET A 1 2.31 -10.32 -21.64
N LYS A 2 1.27 -10.87 -22.28
CA LYS A 2 0.26 -10.03 -22.95
C LYS A 2 -0.67 -9.55 -21.84
N GLY A 3 -0.51 -8.29 -21.43
CA GLY A 3 -1.48 -7.64 -20.56
C GLY A 3 -2.83 -7.75 -21.23
N ASN A 4 -3.84 -8.17 -20.47
CA ASN A 4 -5.21 -8.25 -20.94
C ASN A 4 -5.73 -6.81 -21.07
N ALA A 5 -5.29 -6.09 -22.10
CA ALA A 5 -5.90 -4.84 -22.51
C ALA A 5 -7.27 -5.22 -23.05
N GLY A 6 -8.33 -4.90 -22.29
CA GLY A 6 -9.68 -4.94 -22.84
C GLY A 6 -9.74 -4.13 -24.15
N PRO A 7 -10.75 -4.38 -25.00
CA PRO A 7 -10.89 -3.65 -26.25
C PRO A 7 -10.88 -2.14 -25.98
N LEU A 8 -10.02 -1.41 -26.70
CA LEU A 8 -9.91 0.03 -26.56
C LEU A 8 -11.21 0.68 -27.05
N PHE A 9 -11.97 1.29 -26.14
CA PHE A 9 -13.13 2.11 -26.51
C PHE A 9 -12.64 3.41 -27.18
N HIS A 10 -12.79 3.49 -28.49
CA HIS A 10 -12.36 4.61 -29.32
C HIS A 10 -13.43 5.29 -30.22
N PRO A 11 -14.75 4.94 -30.19
CA PRO A 11 -15.78 5.71 -30.87
C PRO A 11 -15.85 7.18 -30.42
N LYS A 12 -16.13 8.09 -31.36
CA LYS A 12 -16.34 9.53 -31.13
C LYS A 12 -17.57 9.96 -31.94
N LEU A 13 -18.73 9.80 -31.32
CA LEU A 13 -20.03 10.12 -31.87
C LEU A 13 -20.74 11.05 -30.89
N TYR A 14 -21.21 12.17 -31.40
CA TYR A 14 -22.10 13.07 -30.68
C TYR A 14 -23.41 13.10 -31.44
N LEU A 15 -24.49 12.66 -30.80
CA LEU A 15 -25.82 12.63 -31.40
C LEU A 15 -26.73 13.59 -30.63
N PHE A 16 -27.30 14.54 -31.35
CA PHE A 16 -28.20 15.55 -30.80
C PHE A 16 -29.61 15.29 -31.32
N GLU A 17 -30.55 15.24 -30.39
CA GLU A 17 -31.96 15.10 -30.69
C GLU A 17 -32.63 16.48 -30.71
N HIS A 18 -33.24 16.85 -31.84
CA HIS A 18 -34.09 18.03 -31.99
C HIS A 18 -35.57 17.62 -32.10
N GLU A 19 -36.48 18.59 -32.19
CA GLU A 19 -37.92 18.30 -32.35
C GLU A 19 -38.21 17.58 -33.67
N ASP A 20 -37.61 18.02 -34.77
CA ASP A 20 -37.91 17.59 -36.15
C ASP A 20 -36.82 16.74 -36.81
N LYS A 21 -35.62 16.68 -36.21
CA LYS A 21 -34.46 15.99 -36.80
C LYS A 21 -33.50 15.41 -35.75
N TYR A 22 -32.51 14.66 -36.22
CA TYR A 22 -31.29 14.33 -35.50
C TYR A 22 -30.09 14.99 -36.17
N THR A 23 -29.11 15.41 -35.38
CA THR A 23 -27.82 15.89 -35.88
C THR A 23 -26.72 15.03 -35.28
N ALA A 24 -25.92 14.38 -36.13
CA ALA A 24 -24.77 13.60 -35.70
C ALA A 24 -23.47 14.29 -36.08
N ILE A 25 -22.52 14.32 -35.14
CA ILE A 25 -21.14 14.70 -35.39
C ILE A 25 -20.26 13.47 -35.18
N ILE A 26 -19.56 13.05 -36.23
CA ILE A 26 -18.71 11.86 -36.23
C ILE A 26 -17.34 12.24 -36.77
N GLY A 27 -16.26 11.87 -36.07
CA GLY A 27 -14.92 12.22 -36.53
C GLY A 27 -13.80 11.81 -35.62
N SER A 28 -12.63 12.42 -35.82
CA SER A 28 -11.42 12.14 -35.04
C SER A 28 -11.37 12.88 -33.70
N HIS A 29 -12.21 13.91 -33.50
CA HIS A 29 -12.14 14.80 -32.34
C HIS A 29 -12.65 14.16 -31.04
N ASN A 30 -11.77 14.09 -30.04
CA ASN A 30 -12.15 13.80 -28.67
C ASN A 30 -12.73 15.05 -27.99
N LEU A 31 -13.51 14.89 -26.92
CA LEU A 31 -13.97 16.00 -26.09
C LEU A 31 -12.84 16.55 -25.20
N THR A 32 -11.82 17.13 -25.82
CA THR A 32 -10.63 17.66 -25.15
C THR A 32 -10.26 19.03 -25.70
N ARG A 33 -9.67 19.89 -24.88
CA ARG A 33 -9.19 21.21 -25.30
C ARG A 33 -8.31 21.16 -26.57
N GLY A 34 -7.43 20.16 -26.67
CA GLY A 34 -6.53 20.00 -27.82
C GLY A 34 -7.28 19.80 -29.14
N ALA A 35 -8.38 19.03 -29.13
CA ALA A 35 -9.19 18.81 -30.32
C ALA A 35 -9.91 20.09 -30.80
N PHE A 36 -10.22 21.03 -29.90
CA PHE A 36 -10.88 22.30 -30.25
C PHE A 36 -9.92 23.45 -30.58
N GLU A 37 -8.66 23.39 -30.12
CA GLU A 37 -7.73 24.53 -30.24
C GLU A 37 -6.45 24.25 -31.02
N MET A 38 -5.96 23.00 -31.06
CA MET A 38 -4.59 22.71 -31.50
C MET A 38 -4.49 21.64 -32.58
N ASN A 39 -5.28 20.58 -32.47
CA ASN A 39 -5.16 19.42 -33.34
C ASN A 39 -5.78 19.69 -34.72
N ILE A 40 -5.21 19.05 -35.74
CA ILE A 40 -5.87 18.94 -37.04
C ILE A 40 -6.87 17.79 -36.96
N GLU A 41 -8.15 18.12 -36.91
CA GLU A 41 -9.25 17.16 -36.79
C GLU A 41 -10.05 17.08 -38.09
N LEU A 42 -10.59 15.89 -38.41
CA LEU A 42 -11.51 15.69 -39.53
C LEU A 42 -12.81 15.10 -38.99
N SER A 43 -13.93 15.77 -39.26
CA SER A 43 -15.25 15.38 -38.76
C SER A 43 -16.34 15.71 -39.78
N THR A 44 -17.41 14.94 -39.76
CA THR A 44 -18.64 15.21 -40.50
C THR A 44 -19.74 15.63 -39.55
N LEU A 45 -20.53 16.61 -39.96
CA LEU A 45 -21.81 16.94 -39.37
C LEU A 45 -22.89 16.54 -40.37
N THR A 46 -23.85 15.74 -39.93
CA THR A 46 -24.95 15.27 -40.77
C THR A 46 -26.27 15.44 -40.05
N ASP A 47 -27.23 16.05 -40.73
CA ASP A 47 -28.62 16.13 -40.30
C ASP A 47 -29.42 14.97 -40.92
N PHE A 48 -30.23 14.32 -40.09
CA PHE A 48 -31.08 13.20 -40.46
C PHE A 48 -32.54 13.50 -40.09
N ALA A 49 -33.49 13.11 -40.94
CA ALA A 49 -34.90 13.10 -40.56
C ALA A 49 -35.14 12.10 -39.41
N LYS A 50 -36.20 12.31 -38.61
CA LYS A 50 -36.54 11.42 -37.47
C LYS A 50 -36.76 9.96 -37.87
N ASP A 51 -37.24 9.72 -39.08
CA ASP A 51 -37.53 8.40 -39.61
C ASP A 51 -36.38 7.81 -40.45
N ASP A 52 -35.26 8.53 -40.58
CA ASP A 52 -34.10 8.10 -41.34
C ASP A 52 -33.49 6.81 -40.74
N PRO A 53 -33.32 5.73 -41.53
CA PRO A 53 -32.71 4.50 -41.07
C PRO A 53 -31.30 4.68 -40.48
N ALA A 54 -30.49 5.60 -41.00
CA ALA A 54 -29.14 5.84 -40.50
C ALA A 54 -29.15 6.46 -39.10
N ALA A 55 -30.11 7.34 -38.79
CA ALA A 55 -30.27 7.88 -37.44
C ALA A 55 -30.64 6.79 -36.43
N ARG A 56 -31.50 5.84 -36.84
CA ARG A 56 -31.86 4.68 -35.99
C ARG A 56 -30.68 3.78 -35.71
N GLU A 57 -29.79 3.57 -36.69
CA GLU A 57 -28.57 2.78 -36.51
C GLU A 57 -27.61 3.45 -35.52
N LEU A 58 -27.43 4.77 -35.59
CA LEU A 58 -26.61 5.53 -34.64
C LEU A 58 -27.18 5.49 -33.21
N LEU A 59 -28.51 5.59 -33.06
CA LEU A 59 -29.17 5.43 -31.76
C LEU A 59 -28.96 4.02 -31.21
N SER A 60 -29.21 2.99 -32.03
CA SER A 60 -29.00 1.60 -31.64
C SER A 60 -27.56 1.32 -31.24
N PHE A 61 -26.58 1.94 -31.91
CA PHE A 61 -25.18 1.85 -31.51
C PHE A 61 -24.95 2.42 -30.10
N ILE A 62 -25.49 3.60 -29.78
CA ILE A 62 -25.38 4.22 -28.45
C ILE A 62 -26.03 3.33 -27.38
N GLU A 63 -27.24 2.83 -27.64
CA GLU A 63 -27.96 1.91 -26.74
C GLU A 63 -27.17 0.61 -26.50
N GLU A 64 -26.53 0.07 -27.53
CA GLU A 64 -25.67 -1.10 -27.41
C GLU A 64 -24.44 -0.81 -26.53
N GLN A 65 -23.79 0.35 -26.70
CA GLN A 65 -22.67 0.75 -25.85
C GLN A 65 -23.10 0.99 -24.40
N GLU A 66 -24.34 1.46 -24.18
CA GLU A 66 -24.87 1.71 -22.84
C GLU A 66 -25.00 0.42 -22.02
N LYS A 67 -25.24 -0.74 -22.65
CA LYS A 67 -25.35 -2.04 -21.97
C LYS A 67 -24.06 -2.43 -21.23
N GLU A 68 -22.91 -1.99 -21.72
CA GLU A 68 -21.58 -2.25 -21.15
C GLU A 68 -21.11 -1.13 -20.19
N LYS A 69 -22.01 -0.21 -19.80
CA LYS A 69 -21.64 0.91 -18.93
C LYS A 69 -21.21 0.43 -17.55
N ILE A 70 -20.09 0.98 -17.08
CA ILE A 70 -19.69 0.88 -15.67
C ILE A 70 -20.29 2.07 -14.95
N ILE A 71 -21.05 1.81 -13.87
CA ILE A 71 -21.54 2.89 -13.00
C ILE A 71 -20.33 3.47 -12.24
N VAL A 72 -20.02 4.72 -12.54
CA VAL A 72 -18.99 5.50 -11.85
C VAL A 72 -19.60 6.05 -10.56
N SER A 73 -19.44 5.31 -9.46
CA SER A 73 -19.87 5.74 -8.12
C SER A 73 -18.83 6.67 -7.47
N ASN A 74 -19.22 7.40 -6.43
CA ASN A 74 -18.27 8.19 -5.62
C ASN A 74 -17.16 7.30 -5.05
N ALA A 75 -17.49 6.10 -4.55
CA ALA A 75 -16.49 5.16 -4.06
C ALA A 75 -15.51 4.69 -5.17
N PHE A 76 -15.97 4.55 -6.42
CA PHE A 76 -15.09 4.28 -7.55
C PHE A 76 -14.17 5.48 -7.83
N LEU A 77 -14.71 6.70 -7.83
CA LEU A 77 -13.95 7.92 -8.06
C LEU A 77 -12.88 8.13 -6.99
N ASP A 78 -13.23 7.98 -5.70
CA ASP A 78 -12.30 8.11 -4.58
C ASP A 78 -11.12 7.13 -4.75
N ARG A 79 -11.42 5.85 -5.02
CA ARG A 79 -10.40 4.83 -5.28
C ARG A 79 -9.56 5.14 -6.52
N TYR A 80 -10.19 5.61 -7.60
CA TYR A 80 -9.50 5.98 -8.83
C TYR A 80 -8.55 7.16 -8.60
N GLU A 81 -8.98 8.19 -7.87
CA GLU A 81 -8.16 9.34 -7.53
C GLU A 81 -6.96 8.94 -6.69
N ASP A 82 -7.13 8.06 -5.70
CA ASP A 82 -6.02 7.59 -4.88
C ASP A 82 -5.01 6.76 -5.68
N LEU A 83 -5.48 5.89 -6.57
CA LEU A 83 -4.62 5.17 -7.51
C LEU A 83 -3.90 6.13 -8.46
N HIS A 84 -4.59 7.15 -8.97
CA HIS A 84 -4.01 8.16 -9.85
C HIS A 84 -2.94 9.00 -9.14
N ARG A 85 -3.21 9.45 -7.91
CA ARG A 85 -2.23 10.15 -7.05
C ARG A 85 -1.00 9.27 -6.80
N LEU A 86 -1.20 7.99 -6.49
CA LEU A 86 -0.12 7.03 -6.31
C LEU A 86 0.73 6.89 -7.57
N ALA A 87 0.10 6.68 -8.73
CA ALA A 87 0.80 6.55 -10.01
C ALA A 87 1.59 7.83 -10.39
N LYS A 88 0.98 9.00 -10.17
CA LYS A 88 1.63 10.30 -10.40
C LYS A 88 2.85 10.50 -9.48
N ARG A 89 2.76 10.07 -8.21
CA ARG A 89 3.90 10.09 -7.28
C ARG A 89 4.99 9.13 -7.69
N GLN A 90 4.65 7.89 -8.01
CA GLN A 90 5.63 6.93 -8.52
C GLN A 90 6.36 7.47 -9.75
N LYS A 91 5.65 8.13 -10.67
CA LYS A 91 6.25 8.81 -11.82
C LYS A 91 7.20 9.95 -11.40
N ARG A 92 6.79 10.80 -10.47
CA ARG A 92 7.63 11.88 -9.94
C ARG A 92 8.88 11.34 -9.24
N ASP A 93 8.72 10.28 -8.45
CA ASP A 93 9.83 9.64 -7.72
C ASP A 93 10.81 9.00 -8.72
N LEU A 94 10.30 8.39 -9.79
CA LEU A 94 11.10 7.90 -10.91
C LEU A 94 11.86 9.06 -11.60
N ASP A 95 11.18 10.15 -11.94
CA ASP A 95 11.79 11.34 -12.56
C ASP A 95 12.89 11.94 -11.65
N SER A 96 12.66 11.97 -10.33
CA SER A 96 13.66 12.42 -9.35
C SER A 96 14.88 11.50 -9.28
N LEU A 97 14.70 10.18 -9.35
CA LEU A 97 15.79 9.21 -9.38
C LEU A 97 16.65 9.37 -10.64
N TYR A 98 16.03 9.61 -11.80
CA TYR A 98 16.74 9.87 -13.05
C TYR A 98 17.64 11.10 -12.99
N GLN A 99 17.26 12.12 -12.22
CA GLN A 99 18.06 13.35 -12.07
C GLN A 99 19.28 13.16 -11.15
N THR A 100 19.29 12.12 -10.31
CA THR A 100 20.44 11.76 -9.46
C THR A 100 21.20 10.58 -10.06
N LEU A 101 22.33 10.85 -10.72
CA LEU A 101 23.21 9.78 -11.22
C LEU A 101 23.69 8.90 -10.05
N PRO A 102 23.61 7.56 -10.17
CA PRO A 102 24.17 6.63 -9.17
C PRO A 102 25.67 6.87 -8.95
N ASP A 103 26.14 6.79 -7.71
CA ASP A 103 27.56 6.68 -7.43
C ASP A 103 28.10 5.33 -7.96
N ARG A 104 28.96 5.40 -8.98
CA ARG A 104 29.64 4.25 -9.60
C ARG A 104 30.35 3.34 -8.58
N ARG A 105 30.78 3.85 -7.42
CA ARG A 105 31.49 3.08 -6.39
C ARG A 105 30.62 2.04 -5.66
N THR A 106 29.30 2.08 -5.86
CA THR A 106 28.33 1.20 -5.19
C THR A 106 27.61 0.23 -6.13
N GLU A 107 27.99 0.19 -7.41
CA GLU A 107 27.24 -0.50 -8.47
C GLU A 107 27.10 -2.03 -8.24
N GLU A 108 28.14 -2.68 -7.72
CA GLU A 108 28.14 -4.11 -7.41
C GLU A 108 27.30 -4.46 -6.17
N ALA A 109 27.25 -3.56 -5.18
CA ALA A 109 26.39 -3.68 -4.01
C ALA A 109 24.91 -3.42 -4.37
N ARG A 110 24.65 -2.46 -5.28
CA ARG A 110 23.32 -2.19 -5.83
C ARG A 110 22.77 -3.39 -6.59
N LYS A 111 23.55 -4.03 -7.47
CA LYS A 111 23.09 -5.23 -8.22
C LYS A 111 22.65 -6.40 -7.32
N LYS A 112 23.06 -6.43 -6.05
CA LYS A 112 22.69 -7.45 -5.05
C LYS A 112 21.65 -6.95 -4.02
N ALA A 113 21.29 -5.68 -4.03
CA ALA A 113 20.34 -5.12 -3.09
C ALA A 113 18.91 -5.55 -3.44
N PRO A 114 18.08 -5.95 -2.46
CA PRO A 114 16.70 -6.37 -2.68
C PRO A 114 15.81 -5.35 -3.41
N ILE A 115 16.20 -4.09 -3.53
CA ILE A 115 15.46 -3.11 -4.32
C ILE A 115 15.51 -3.36 -5.84
N HIS A 116 16.38 -4.25 -6.32
CA HIS A 116 16.52 -4.55 -7.75
C HIS A 116 16.11 -5.97 -8.14
N ILE A 117 15.70 -6.80 -7.18
CA ILE A 117 15.35 -8.20 -7.45
C ILE A 117 13.85 -8.35 -7.74
N GLY A 118 13.53 -9.30 -8.61
CA GLY A 118 12.14 -9.70 -8.89
C GLY A 118 11.55 -10.57 -7.81
N TRP A 119 10.23 -10.78 -7.90
CA TRP A 119 9.43 -11.52 -6.93
C TRP A 119 10.01 -12.91 -6.59
N ASP A 120 10.30 -13.73 -7.59
CA ASP A 120 10.74 -15.12 -7.36
C ASP A 120 12.01 -15.20 -6.52
N THR A 121 12.98 -14.32 -6.80
CA THR A 121 14.23 -14.26 -6.02
C THR A 121 13.98 -13.75 -4.61
N TRP A 122 13.15 -12.72 -4.46
CA TRP A 122 12.79 -12.15 -3.16
C TRP A 122 12.09 -13.17 -2.27
N PHE A 123 11.11 -13.90 -2.81
CA PHE A 123 10.38 -14.93 -2.10
C PHE A 123 11.30 -16.08 -1.65
N GLU A 124 12.18 -16.55 -2.53
CA GLU A 124 13.18 -17.56 -2.18
C GLU A 124 14.13 -17.11 -1.07
N MET A 125 14.51 -15.83 -1.02
CA MET A 125 15.37 -15.30 0.05
C MET A 125 14.70 -15.38 1.42
N ILE A 126 13.39 -15.10 1.50
CA ILE A 126 12.63 -15.17 2.76
C ILE A 126 12.36 -16.60 3.14
N ARG A 127 11.99 -17.44 2.17
CA ARG A 127 11.76 -18.87 2.40
C ARG A 127 12.98 -19.60 2.94
N LYS A 128 14.19 -19.19 2.54
CA LYS A 128 15.46 -19.79 3.00
C LYS A 128 15.95 -19.28 4.36
N GLN A 129 15.21 -18.40 5.04
CA GLN A 129 15.61 -17.96 6.38
C GLN A 129 15.33 -19.05 7.40
N ASP A 130 16.39 -19.68 7.93
CA ASP A 130 16.29 -20.77 8.90
C ASP A 130 15.79 -20.29 10.27
N THR A 131 16.37 -19.19 10.77
CA THR A 131 16.01 -18.58 12.05
C THR A 131 15.07 -17.43 11.79
N HIS A 132 13.84 -17.49 12.33
CA HIS A 132 12.79 -16.47 12.11
C HIS A 132 12.21 -16.44 10.68
N GLY A 133 12.06 -17.63 10.07
CA GLY A 133 11.61 -17.88 8.70
C GLY A 133 10.17 -17.49 8.36
N LEU A 134 9.73 -17.92 7.18
CA LEU A 134 8.49 -17.48 6.54
C LEU A 134 7.23 -17.93 7.30
N GLU A 135 7.14 -19.20 7.66
CA GLU A 135 5.92 -19.82 8.17
C GLU A 135 5.47 -19.23 9.52
N PRO A 136 6.32 -19.05 10.54
CA PRO A 136 5.91 -18.43 11.80
C PRO A 136 5.44 -16.98 11.62
N ARG A 137 6.02 -16.27 10.64
CA ARG A 137 5.66 -14.89 10.31
C ARG A 137 4.31 -14.81 9.60
N LEU A 138 4.04 -15.73 8.67
CA LEU A 138 2.74 -15.84 8.03
C LEU A 138 1.65 -16.19 9.04
N GLU A 139 1.92 -17.12 9.98
CA GLU A 139 0.97 -17.46 11.04
C GLU A 139 0.58 -16.22 11.87
N VAL A 140 1.56 -15.40 12.28
CA VAL A 140 1.26 -14.14 13.00
C VAL A 140 0.41 -13.20 12.16
N LEU A 141 0.75 -12.98 10.88
CA LEU A 141 -0.02 -12.08 10.01
C LEU A 141 -1.45 -12.59 9.79
N SER A 142 -1.62 -13.90 9.57
CA SER A 142 -2.92 -14.55 9.40
C SER A 142 -3.80 -14.37 10.63
N ARG A 143 -3.24 -14.60 11.82
CA ARG A 143 -3.96 -14.40 13.09
C ARG A 143 -4.33 -12.94 13.34
N ILE A 144 -3.43 -12.01 13.09
CA ILE A 144 -3.73 -10.57 13.25
C ILE A 144 -4.79 -10.12 12.24
N LYS A 145 -4.72 -10.58 10.98
CA LYS A 145 -5.75 -10.32 9.97
C LYS A 145 -7.14 -10.78 10.45
N LYS A 146 -7.21 -11.94 11.11
CA LYS A 146 -8.44 -12.42 11.73
C LYS A 146 -8.92 -11.51 12.87
N ILE A 147 -8.04 -11.11 13.78
CA ILE A 147 -8.37 -10.18 14.89
C ILE A 147 -8.98 -8.87 14.37
N PHE A 148 -8.37 -8.27 13.34
CA PHE A 148 -8.92 -7.07 12.68
C PHE A 148 -10.21 -7.33 11.90
N GLY A 149 -10.46 -8.57 11.45
CA GLY A 149 -11.71 -8.96 10.79
C GLY A 149 -12.86 -9.19 11.76
N ASP A 150 -12.56 -9.70 12.96
CA ASP A 150 -13.54 -10.01 14.00
C ASP A 150 -13.91 -8.77 14.86
N SER A 151 -13.10 -7.70 14.79
CA SER A 151 -13.28 -6.46 15.56
C SER A 151 -13.44 -5.23 14.66
N SER A 152 -14.41 -4.37 14.97
CA SER A 152 -14.65 -3.14 14.18
C SER A 152 -13.54 -2.09 14.28
N SER A 153 -12.77 -2.10 15.37
CA SER A 153 -11.68 -1.15 15.63
C SER A 153 -10.68 -1.71 16.66
N PHE A 154 -9.53 -1.06 16.83
CA PHE A 154 -8.55 -1.49 17.84
C PHE A 154 -9.10 -1.37 19.26
N ALA A 155 -9.86 -0.32 19.57
CA ALA A 155 -10.48 -0.14 20.88
C ALA A 155 -11.55 -1.22 21.18
N ALA A 156 -12.19 -1.76 20.15
CA ALA A 156 -13.21 -2.81 20.29
C ALA A 156 -12.62 -4.22 20.52
N MET A 157 -11.34 -4.44 20.22
CA MET A 157 -10.65 -5.71 20.50
C MET A 157 -10.61 -5.96 22.00
N ASP A 158 -10.62 -7.22 22.45
CA ASP A 158 -10.37 -7.51 23.86
C ASP A 158 -8.92 -7.17 24.27
N VAL A 159 -8.66 -7.08 25.58
CA VAL A 159 -7.34 -6.72 26.11
C VAL A 159 -6.24 -7.66 25.62
N SER A 160 -6.55 -8.96 25.44
CA SER A 160 -5.59 -9.96 25.00
C SER A 160 -5.22 -9.78 23.52
N ASP A 161 -6.19 -9.44 22.67
CA ASP A 161 -5.99 -9.16 21.26
C ASP A 161 -5.28 -7.82 21.04
N ARG A 162 -5.66 -6.77 21.79
CA ARG A 162 -4.90 -5.50 21.80
C ARG A 162 -3.43 -5.74 22.15
N ARG A 163 -3.17 -6.61 23.13
CA ARG A 163 -1.82 -6.97 23.56
C ARG A 163 -1.04 -7.71 22.46
N ARG A 164 -1.68 -8.62 21.70
CA ARG A 164 -1.07 -9.32 20.55
C ARG A 164 -0.72 -8.33 19.43
N VAL A 165 -1.68 -7.50 19.03
CA VAL A 165 -1.52 -6.50 17.96
C VAL A 165 -0.44 -5.48 18.32
N ALA A 166 -0.45 -4.96 19.55
CA ALA A 166 0.53 -3.99 20.05
C ALA A 166 1.96 -4.56 20.22
N GLY A 167 2.16 -5.88 20.08
CA GLY A 167 3.45 -6.52 20.30
C GLY A 167 3.85 -6.59 21.79
N LEU A 168 2.86 -6.62 22.68
CA LEU A 168 3.00 -6.62 24.14
C LEU A 168 2.69 -8.00 24.76
N ALA A 169 2.67 -9.05 23.93
CA ALA A 169 2.34 -10.40 24.35
C ALA A 169 3.35 -10.94 25.37
N THR A 170 2.84 -11.64 26.38
CA THR A 170 3.67 -12.26 27.41
C THR A 170 4.16 -13.64 26.95
N ALA A 171 5.20 -14.16 27.61
CA ALA A 171 5.67 -15.52 27.37
C ALA A 171 4.56 -16.57 27.65
N GLU A 172 3.62 -16.27 28.55
CA GLU A 172 2.48 -17.13 28.82
C GLU A 172 1.50 -17.17 27.65
N MET A 173 1.18 -16.03 27.05
CA MET A 173 0.34 -16.00 25.85
C MET A 173 0.99 -16.75 24.68
N VAL A 174 2.30 -16.60 24.48
CA VAL A 174 3.03 -17.35 23.45
C VAL A 174 2.92 -18.86 23.68
N ARG A 175 3.02 -19.33 24.93
CA ARG A 175 2.84 -20.75 25.27
C ARG A 175 1.40 -21.23 25.04
N THR A 176 0.41 -20.45 25.44
CA THR A 176 -1.02 -20.81 25.31
C THR A 176 -1.48 -20.81 23.86
N ASP A 177 -1.10 -19.79 23.09
CA ASP A 177 -1.52 -19.61 21.71
C ASP A 177 -0.70 -20.48 20.74
N GLY A 178 0.51 -20.88 21.14
CA GLY A 178 1.47 -21.59 20.28
C GLY A 178 2.08 -20.71 19.18
N VAL A 179 1.97 -19.38 19.31
CA VAL A 179 2.39 -18.39 18.31
C VAL A 179 3.25 -17.32 18.96
N ASP A 180 4.40 -17.00 18.35
CA ASP A 180 5.26 -15.91 18.83
C ASP A 180 4.82 -14.55 18.28
N TRP A 181 3.97 -13.86 19.04
CA TRP A 181 3.45 -12.53 18.69
C TRP A 181 4.51 -11.42 18.60
N ASN A 182 5.77 -11.70 18.98
CA ASN A 182 6.86 -10.73 18.97
C ASN A 182 7.50 -10.53 17.59
N TYR A 183 7.11 -11.31 16.58
CA TYR A 183 7.44 -11.00 15.19
C TYR A 183 6.91 -9.63 14.80
N PHE A 184 7.64 -8.93 13.93
CA PHE A 184 7.30 -7.61 13.39
C PHE A 184 7.30 -6.48 14.43
N GLY A 185 8.27 -6.48 15.35
CA GLY A 185 8.47 -5.40 16.32
C GLY A 185 7.93 -5.73 17.71
N ALA A 186 8.66 -6.57 18.44
CA ALA A 186 8.41 -6.82 19.86
C ALA A 186 8.51 -5.53 20.68
N MET A 187 7.49 -5.27 21.51
CA MET A 187 7.40 -4.11 22.41
C MET A 187 7.57 -4.50 23.89
N SER A 188 8.18 -5.65 24.15
CA SER A 188 8.37 -6.21 25.51
C SER A 188 9.21 -5.31 26.43
N ASN A 189 10.12 -4.50 25.89
CA ASN A 189 10.88 -3.50 26.64
C ASN A 189 10.09 -2.21 26.88
N THR A 190 9.06 -1.92 26.08
CA THR A 190 8.22 -0.73 26.22
C THR A 190 7.43 -0.78 27.53
N LEU A 191 7.00 -1.98 27.96
CA LEU A 191 6.40 -2.20 29.29
C LEU A 191 7.35 -1.92 30.47
N ARG A 192 8.68 -1.87 30.24
CA ARG A 192 9.68 -1.67 31.31
C ARG A 192 10.09 -0.21 31.49
N PHE A 193 9.97 0.62 30.46
CA PHE A 193 10.51 1.99 30.45
C PHE A 193 9.53 3.06 29.97
N ASP A 194 8.43 2.68 29.31
CA ASP A 194 7.51 3.60 28.65
C ASP A 194 6.07 3.19 28.99
N GLN A 195 5.62 3.57 30.19
CA GLN A 195 4.29 3.23 30.71
C GLN A 195 3.17 3.80 29.84
N ALA A 196 3.44 4.87 29.07
CA ALA A 196 2.46 5.54 28.25
C ALA A 196 1.89 4.63 27.15
N PHE A 197 2.73 3.96 26.36
CA PHE A 197 2.22 3.10 25.28
C PHE A 197 1.45 1.87 25.80
N GLY A 198 1.95 1.21 26.85
CA GLY A 198 1.27 0.07 27.45
C GLY A 198 -0.09 0.43 28.02
N HIS A 199 -0.16 1.55 28.76
CA HIS A 199 -1.40 2.10 29.29
C HIS A 199 -2.39 2.45 28.18
N LEU A 200 -1.94 3.18 27.17
CA LEU A 200 -2.79 3.54 26.02
C LEU A 200 -3.27 2.30 25.27
N ALA A 201 -2.41 1.32 24.98
CA ALA A 201 -2.83 0.15 24.22
C ALA A 201 -3.83 -0.74 24.97
N LEU A 202 -3.80 -0.75 26.31
CA LEU A 202 -4.53 -1.72 27.11
C LEU A 202 -5.70 -1.12 27.89
N GLU A 203 -5.52 0.07 28.46
CA GLU A 203 -6.48 0.75 29.34
C GLU A 203 -7.19 1.93 28.62
N GLU A 204 -6.48 2.68 27.77
CA GLU A 204 -7.03 3.84 27.04
C GLU A 204 -6.84 3.77 25.51
N PRO A 205 -7.40 2.75 24.83
CA PRO A 205 -7.05 2.41 23.44
C PRO A 205 -7.61 3.36 22.39
N GLN A 206 -8.46 4.32 22.77
CA GLN A 206 -9.20 5.14 21.81
C GLN A 206 -8.26 5.93 20.89
N GLY A 207 -7.24 6.59 21.45
CA GLY A 207 -6.31 7.38 20.64
C GLY A 207 -5.49 6.55 19.66
N ILE A 208 -5.12 5.31 20.03
CA ILE A 208 -4.46 4.36 19.12
C ILE A 208 -5.44 3.87 18.05
N SER A 209 -6.69 3.61 18.43
CA SER A 209 -7.75 3.18 17.52
C SER A 209 -8.02 4.23 16.45
N ASP A 210 -8.28 5.47 16.86
CA ASP A 210 -8.56 6.59 15.96
C ASP A 210 -7.40 6.82 14.99
N ALA A 211 -6.16 6.75 15.49
CA ALA A 211 -4.98 6.86 14.65
C ALA A 211 -4.94 5.71 13.62
N LEU A 212 -5.08 4.46 14.06
CA LEU A 212 -5.04 3.30 13.18
C LEU A 212 -6.11 3.38 12.09
N ASP A 213 -7.31 3.88 12.38
CA ASP A 213 -8.41 4.00 11.42
C ASP A 213 -8.13 4.99 10.28
N LEU A 214 -7.13 5.87 10.42
CA LEU A 214 -6.62 6.70 9.33
C LEU A 214 -5.79 5.91 8.30
N ILE A 215 -5.38 4.68 8.62
CA ILE A 215 -4.76 3.76 7.66
C ILE A 215 -5.86 2.93 6.98
N PRO A 216 -6.12 3.14 5.67
CA PRO A 216 -7.22 2.46 4.98
C PRO A 216 -6.92 0.97 4.78
N LEU A 217 -7.96 0.15 4.73
CA LEU A 217 -7.89 -1.29 4.40
C LEU A 217 -8.43 -1.59 2.99
N ASP A 218 -9.29 -0.73 2.47
CA ASP A 218 -10.10 -0.90 1.26
C ASP A 218 -9.56 -0.16 0.03
N ARG A 219 -8.47 0.61 0.22
CA ARG A 219 -7.78 1.34 -0.84
C ARG A 219 -6.25 1.35 -0.63
N PRO A 220 -5.47 1.73 -1.67
CA PRO A 220 -4.04 1.92 -1.52
C PRO A 220 -3.72 2.98 -0.46
N VAL A 221 -2.70 2.73 0.36
CA VAL A 221 -2.18 3.71 1.31
C VAL A 221 -1.32 4.74 0.58
N ILE A 222 -1.49 6.01 0.91
CA ILE A 222 -0.66 7.14 0.44
C ILE A 222 0.05 7.82 1.62
N GLU A 223 0.98 8.74 1.33
CA GLU A 223 1.80 9.42 2.34
C GLU A 223 0.95 10.24 3.33
N GLU A 224 -0.15 10.82 2.84
CA GLU A 224 -1.08 11.58 3.66
C GLU A 224 -1.72 10.70 4.74
N ASP A 225 -2.02 9.44 4.43
CA ASP A 225 -2.54 8.48 5.40
C ASP A 225 -1.51 8.23 6.50
N TRP A 226 -0.23 8.05 6.13
CA TRP A 226 0.86 7.91 7.10
C TRP A 226 1.02 9.16 7.96
N ASN A 227 1.02 10.34 7.35
CA ASN A 227 1.17 11.60 8.07
C ASN A 227 0.00 11.85 9.02
N ALA A 228 -1.24 11.57 8.60
CA ALA A 228 -2.43 11.68 9.44
C ALA A 228 -2.36 10.68 10.60
N TYR A 229 -2.06 9.41 10.31
CA TYR A 229 -1.83 8.36 11.31
C TYR A 229 -0.77 8.76 12.35
N TRP A 230 0.40 9.22 11.89
CA TRP A 230 1.50 9.58 12.77
C TRP A 230 1.16 10.78 13.66
N ASN A 231 0.52 11.80 13.11
CA ASN A 231 0.09 12.97 13.87
C ASN A 231 -0.98 12.61 14.92
N ALA A 232 -1.96 11.78 14.57
CA ALA A 232 -2.99 11.31 15.50
C ALA A 232 -2.40 10.43 16.61
N LEU A 233 -1.50 9.51 16.26
CA LEU A 233 -0.83 8.64 17.22
C LEU A 233 0.03 9.43 18.22
N ARG A 234 0.72 10.47 17.74
CA ARG A 234 1.44 11.40 18.62
C ARG A 234 0.52 12.21 19.51
N ALA A 235 -0.60 12.69 18.98
CA ALA A 235 -1.56 13.46 19.77
C ALA A 235 -2.17 12.62 20.90
N ALA A 236 -2.40 11.32 20.64
CA ALA A 236 -2.92 10.37 21.62
C ALA A 236 -2.02 10.18 22.86
N VAL A 237 -0.71 10.48 22.75
CA VAL A 237 0.26 10.24 23.84
C VAL A 237 0.69 11.52 24.55
N GLY A 238 0.29 12.68 24.02
CA GLY A 238 0.72 13.98 24.53
C GLY A 238 2.23 14.24 24.42
N ASP A 239 2.67 15.36 24.96
CA ASP A 239 4.08 15.80 24.88
C ASP A 239 5.02 14.96 25.76
N GLU A 240 4.49 14.25 26.76
CA GLU A 240 5.26 13.44 27.72
C GLU A 240 5.29 11.94 27.37
N GLY A 241 4.37 11.43 26.54
CA GLY A 241 4.16 9.99 26.30
C GLY A 241 4.95 9.35 25.16
N GLY A 242 5.86 10.10 24.53
CA GLY A 242 7.05 9.55 23.87
C GLY A 242 6.91 8.37 22.89
N ILE A 243 5.85 8.26 22.08
CA ILE A 243 5.79 7.18 21.07
C ILE A 243 6.92 7.33 20.05
N GLY A 244 7.84 6.36 20.04
CA GLY A 244 8.91 6.26 19.06
C GLY A 244 8.50 5.53 17.78
N ARG A 245 9.40 5.54 16.79
CA ARG A 245 9.23 4.84 15.50
C ARG A 245 8.87 3.37 15.62
N GLY A 246 9.30 2.69 16.67
CA GLY A 246 9.07 1.26 16.84
C GLY A 246 7.59 0.94 17.01
N VAL A 247 6.92 1.66 17.89
CA VAL A 247 5.48 1.53 18.11
C VAL A 247 4.71 1.98 16.86
N ALA A 248 5.04 3.15 16.31
CA ALA A 248 4.35 3.69 15.14
C ALA A 248 4.41 2.74 13.94
N THR A 249 5.57 2.16 13.65
CA THR A 249 5.72 1.23 12.52
C THR A 249 5.21 -0.17 12.83
N ARG A 250 5.24 -0.65 14.08
CA ARG A 250 4.63 -1.92 14.50
C ARG A 250 3.13 -1.95 14.20
N LEU A 251 2.40 -0.98 14.73
CA LEU A 251 0.94 -0.92 14.62
C LEU A 251 0.50 -0.78 13.15
N ALA A 252 1.17 0.09 12.39
CA ALA A 252 0.93 0.24 10.96
C ALA A 252 1.26 -1.05 10.18
N CYS A 253 2.40 -1.68 10.47
CA CYS A 253 2.84 -2.94 9.84
C CYS A 253 1.82 -4.06 9.99
N VAL A 254 1.29 -4.27 11.19
CA VAL A 254 0.35 -5.38 11.38
C VAL A 254 -1.06 -5.09 10.83
N LYS A 255 -1.44 -3.80 10.68
CA LYS A 255 -2.69 -3.41 10.01
C LYS A 255 -2.59 -3.50 8.47
N ARG A 256 -1.46 -3.07 7.90
CA ARG A 256 -1.18 -3.10 6.45
C ARG A 256 0.21 -3.74 6.17
N PRO A 257 0.32 -5.07 6.32
CA PRO A 257 1.60 -5.79 6.15
C PRO A 257 2.05 -5.83 4.69
N ASP A 258 1.14 -5.49 3.78
CA ASP A 258 1.38 -5.19 2.38
C ASP A 258 1.83 -3.75 2.13
N VAL A 259 2.19 -2.94 3.14
CA VAL A 259 2.73 -1.58 2.92
C VAL A 259 3.89 -1.26 3.86
N PHE A 260 3.80 -1.66 5.12
CA PHE A 260 4.70 -1.16 6.15
C PHE A 260 5.65 -2.25 6.67
N VAL A 261 6.91 -1.84 6.84
CA VAL A 261 7.98 -2.61 7.47
C VAL A 261 8.13 -2.09 8.90
N PRO A 262 8.13 -2.96 9.93
CA PRO A 262 8.33 -2.52 11.31
C PRO A 262 9.78 -2.06 11.48
N LEU A 263 10.04 -0.98 12.22
CA LEU A 263 11.37 -0.48 12.50
C LEU A 263 11.75 -0.70 13.97
N ASN A 264 12.93 -1.24 14.21
CA ASN A 264 13.52 -1.30 15.53
C ASN A 264 15.05 -1.21 15.44
N ASN A 265 15.73 -1.13 16.58
CA ASN A 265 17.20 -1.04 16.61
C ASN A 265 17.88 -2.28 16.00
N LYS A 266 17.19 -3.43 15.96
CA LYS A 266 17.72 -4.70 15.44
C LYS A 266 17.60 -4.85 13.92
N ASN A 267 16.79 -4.03 13.25
CA ASN A 267 16.61 -4.12 11.81
C ASN A 267 16.92 -2.82 11.04
N ALA A 268 16.91 -1.66 11.70
CA ALA A 268 17.05 -0.36 11.04
C ALA A 268 18.38 -0.22 10.29
N GLN A 269 19.48 -0.77 10.81
CA GLN A 269 20.79 -0.68 10.17
C GLN A 269 20.84 -1.45 8.85
N LYS A 270 20.34 -2.69 8.83
CA LYS A 270 20.35 -3.54 7.63
C LYS A 270 19.33 -3.06 6.61
N LEU A 271 18.16 -2.60 7.07
CA LEU A 271 17.17 -1.99 6.18
C LEU A 271 17.69 -0.73 5.52
N ALA A 272 18.34 0.18 6.26
CA ALA A 272 18.95 1.38 5.69
C ALA A 272 19.96 1.03 4.59
N ARG A 273 20.80 0.01 4.80
CA ARG A 273 21.75 -0.48 3.78
C ARG A 273 21.06 -1.00 2.52
N ILE A 274 19.98 -1.78 2.66
CA ILE A 274 19.20 -2.28 1.52
C ILE A 274 18.56 -1.15 0.71
N LEU A 275 18.15 -0.08 1.38
CA LEU A 275 17.52 1.09 0.77
C LEU A 275 18.53 2.17 0.32
N ASP A 276 19.83 1.90 0.42
CA ASP A 276 20.90 2.86 0.11
C ASP A 276 20.76 4.19 0.90
N LYS A 277 20.41 4.07 2.19
CA LYS A 277 20.24 5.19 3.14
C LYS A 277 21.24 5.10 4.30
N LYS A 278 21.47 6.24 4.96
CA LYS A 278 22.16 6.27 6.26
C LYS A 278 21.19 5.77 7.35
N PRO A 279 21.64 4.95 8.32
CA PRO A 279 20.79 4.51 9.42
C PRO A 279 20.13 5.66 10.21
N SER A 280 20.80 6.81 10.31
CA SER A 280 20.25 8.01 10.96
C SER A 280 18.98 8.54 10.30
N HIS A 281 18.76 8.27 9.00
CA HIS A 281 17.55 8.70 8.30
C HIS A 281 16.32 7.87 8.73
N LEU A 282 16.51 6.68 9.29
CA LEU A 282 15.43 5.78 9.72
C LEU A 282 15.11 5.94 11.21
N MET A 283 15.63 6.98 11.87
CA MET A 283 15.47 7.17 13.32
C MET A 283 14.17 7.85 13.73
N ASP A 284 13.57 8.65 12.84
CA ASP A 284 12.37 9.44 13.08
C ASP A 284 11.19 8.89 12.27
N ALA A 285 10.07 8.64 12.95
CA ALA A 285 8.85 8.16 12.33
C ALA A 285 8.23 9.19 11.37
N LYS A 286 8.47 10.48 11.60
CA LYS A 286 8.00 11.55 10.69
C LYS A 286 8.47 11.31 9.25
N HIS A 287 9.72 10.86 9.11
CA HIS A 287 10.38 10.69 7.82
C HIS A 287 10.28 9.25 7.29
N TYR A 288 9.50 8.39 7.95
CA TYR A 288 9.44 6.97 7.63
C TYR A 288 8.93 6.70 6.21
N TRP A 289 7.91 7.46 5.77
CA TRP A 289 7.31 7.22 4.46
C TRP A 289 8.31 7.40 3.33
N GLU A 290 8.98 8.55 3.26
CA GLU A 290 9.92 8.88 2.20
C GLU A 290 11.26 8.15 2.34
N GLN A 291 11.66 7.75 3.55
CA GLN A 291 12.91 7.02 3.76
C GLN A 291 12.76 5.50 3.61
N VAL A 292 11.56 4.94 3.80
CA VAL A 292 11.32 3.49 3.78
C VAL A 292 10.25 3.08 2.77
N VAL A 293 9.02 3.56 2.91
CA VAL A 293 7.89 3.07 2.10
C VAL A 293 8.06 3.45 0.63
N ALA A 294 8.29 4.73 0.34
CA ALA A 294 8.47 5.22 -1.03
C ALA A 294 9.60 4.49 -1.78
N PRO A 295 10.85 4.39 -1.25
CA PRO A 295 11.92 3.68 -1.97
C PRO A 295 11.68 2.18 -2.07
N MET A 296 11.06 1.54 -1.06
CA MET A 296 10.71 0.12 -1.13
C MET A 296 9.68 -0.14 -2.24
N ARG A 297 8.70 0.76 -2.42
CA ARG A 297 7.66 0.62 -3.45
C ARG A 297 8.19 0.62 -4.88
N MET A 298 9.40 1.13 -5.08
CA MET A 298 10.07 1.15 -6.38
C MET A 298 10.76 -0.17 -6.71
N SER A 299 10.77 -1.16 -5.79
CA SER A 299 11.41 -2.44 -6.05
C SER A 299 10.56 -3.32 -6.99
N PRO A 300 11.18 -4.11 -7.89
CA PRO A 300 10.44 -4.99 -8.78
C PRO A 300 9.60 -6.05 -8.06
N TRP A 301 10.07 -6.56 -6.91
CA TRP A 301 9.29 -7.50 -6.09
C TRP A 301 8.09 -6.82 -5.43
N TRP A 302 8.14 -5.53 -5.13
CA TRP A 302 7.00 -4.82 -4.56
C TRP A 302 5.86 -4.65 -5.56
N SER A 303 6.22 -4.23 -6.76
CA SER A 303 5.31 -3.93 -7.86
C SER A 303 4.91 -5.17 -8.66
N SER A 304 5.26 -6.37 -8.20
CA SER A 304 4.90 -7.61 -8.89
C SER A 304 3.39 -7.85 -8.83
N ASN A 305 2.87 -8.53 -9.85
CA ASN A 305 1.50 -9.04 -9.80
C ASN A 305 1.39 -10.09 -8.69
N ARG A 306 0.21 -10.15 -8.05
CA ARG A 306 -0.08 -11.19 -7.06
C ARG A 306 0.13 -12.58 -7.67
N PRO A 307 0.95 -13.45 -7.06
CA PRO A 307 1.16 -14.82 -7.52
C PRO A 307 -0.11 -15.67 -7.47
N VAL A 308 -0.15 -16.72 -8.29
CA VAL A 308 -1.24 -17.70 -8.31
C VAL A 308 -1.06 -18.77 -7.23
N ASP A 309 0.19 -19.14 -6.95
CA ASP A 309 0.53 -20.08 -5.86
C ASP A 309 0.07 -19.52 -4.51
N SER A 310 -0.59 -20.36 -3.70
CA SER A 310 -1.27 -19.90 -2.48
C SER A 310 -0.30 -19.37 -1.42
N LEU A 311 0.83 -20.06 -1.20
CA LEU A 311 1.83 -19.64 -0.22
C LEU A 311 2.50 -18.34 -0.66
N GLN A 312 2.86 -18.22 -1.94
CA GLN A 312 3.40 -16.97 -2.47
C GLN A 312 2.37 -15.84 -2.44
N ALA A 313 1.10 -16.12 -2.71
CA ALA A 313 0.04 -15.13 -2.63
C ALA A 313 -0.17 -14.60 -1.21
N GLU A 314 -0.11 -15.48 -0.21
CA GLU A 314 -0.15 -15.10 1.21
C GLU A 314 1.08 -14.25 1.58
N ALA A 315 2.27 -14.65 1.14
CA ALA A 315 3.47 -13.84 1.32
C ALA A 315 3.38 -12.49 0.60
N TRP A 316 2.70 -12.43 -0.55
CA TRP A 316 2.46 -11.20 -1.30
C TRP A 316 1.56 -10.22 -0.53
N GLU A 317 0.56 -10.73 0.18
CA GLU A 317 -0.29 -9.93 1.08
C GLU A 317 0.48 -9.43 2.31
N GLY A 318 1.56 -10.09 2.70
CA GLY A 318 2.43 -9.68 3.81
C GLY A 318 3.75 -9.04 3.40
N ARG A 319 3.92 -8.68 2.11
CA ARG A 319 5.26 -8.57 1.52
C ARG A 319 6.15 -7.48 2.11
N ALA A 320 5.61 -6.38 2.65
CA ALA A 320 6.45 -5.38 3.34
C ALA A 320 6.88 -5.88 4.71
N ALA A 321 5.93 -6.38 5.49
CA ALA A 321 6.19 -6.91 6.81
C ALA A 321 7.25 -8.02 6.76
N LEU A 322 7.18 -8.91 5.76
CA LEU A 322 8.11 -10.02 5.57
C LEU A 322 9.52 -9.59 5.18
N LEU A 323 9.74 -8.33 4.75
CA LEU A 323 11.10 -7.79 4.61
C LEU A 323 11.85 -7.85 5.96
N ASP A 324 11.14 -7.80 7.09
CA ASP A 324 11.71 -7.98 8.43
C ASP A 324 12.45 -9.32 8.57
N ALA A 325 12.04 -10.38 7.87
CA ALA A 325 12.76 -11.67 7.87
C ALA A 325 14.18 -11.54 7.30
N LEU A 326 14.40 -10.62 6.36
CA LEU A 326 15.71 -10.39 5.74
C LEU A 326 16.56 -9.40 6.54
N VAL A 327 15.93 -8.44 7.23
CA VAL A 327 16.64 -7.32 7.87
C VAL A 327 16.82 -7.45 9.37
N TYR A 328 16.02 -8.28 10.04
CA TYR A 328 16.07 -8.43 11.50
C TYR A 328 17.28 -9.25 11.95
N GLU A 329 18.07 -8.68 12.86
CA GLU A 329 19.22 -9.35 13.46
C GLU A 329 18.96 -9.53 14.96
N PRO A 330 18.58 -10.73 15.44
CA PRO A 330 18.44 -10.97 16.87
C PRO A 330 19.80 -10.73 17.54
N THR A 331 19.80 -10.05 18.69
CA THR A 331 21.00 -9.93 19.51
C THR A 331 21.49 -11.34 19.78
N ARG A 332 22.73 -11.66 19.41
CA ARG A 332 23.33 -12.94 19.78
C ARG A 332 23.22 -13.05 21.29
N SER A 333 22.41 -13.99 21.77
CA SER A 333 22.55 -14.48 23.14
C SER A 333 23.99 -14.95 23.24
N THR A 334 24.83 -14.25 24.01
CA THR A 334 26.04 -14.86 24.51
C THR A 334 25.58 -16.05 25.33
N ALA A 335 25.63 -17.25 24.73
CA ALA A 335 25.55 -18.48 25.49
C ALA A 335 26.76 -18.48 26.41
N THR A 336 26.52 -18.12 27.67
CA THR A 336 27.39 -18.47 28.80
C THR A 336 26.79 -19.67 29.48
#